data_AF-A0A3D1WUB4-F1
#
_entry.id   AF-A0A3D1WUB4-F1
#
_cell.length_a   1.000
_cell.length_b   1.000
_cell.length_c   1.000
_cell.angle_alpha   90.00
_cell.angle_beta   90.00
_cell.angle_gamma   90.00
#
_symmetry.space_group_name_H-M   'P 1'
#
loop_
_entity.id
_entity.type
_entity.pdbx_description
1 polymer ?
#
loop_
_entity_poly.entity_id
_entity_poly.type
_entity_poly.pdbx_seq_one_letter_code
_entity_poly.pdbx_strand_id
1 'polypeptide(L)'
;MISDERVEIAARLRKAHGIMAFVEALGIDLDSDWCWTDVSKRVADLIDPTCHVVNSGERRGRPIGNACSVCHAPLYPSTAWAHGMRYCPSCGSRCVDDGK
;
A
#
# COMPACT_ATOMS: atom_id res chain seq x y z
N MET A 1 -11.17 14.18 8.56
CA MET A 1 -9.79 14.33 9.07
C MET A 1 -8.74 13.69 8.16
N ILE A 2 -8.98 12.54 7.53
CA ILE A 2 -8.01 11.91 6.59
C ILE A 2 -7.88 12.69 5.24
N SER A 3 -8.90 13.41 4.80
CA SER A 3 -8.85 14.20 3.55
C SER A 3 -7.80 15.32 3.60
N ASP A 4 -7.71 16.02 4.73
CA ASP A 4 -6.94 17.25 4.84
C ASP A 4 -5.44 16.93 4.94
N GLU A 5 -5.09 15.89 5.70
CA GLU A 5 -3.73 15.34 5.78
C GLU A 5 -3.25 14.85 4.40
N ARG A 6 -4.10 14.17 3.63
CA ARG A 6 -3.76 13.70 2.28
C ARG A 6 -3.52 14.86 1.31
N VAL A 7 -4.32 15.92 1.39
CA VAL A 7 -4.15 17.12 0.57
C VAL A 7 -2.84 17.82 0.91
N GLU A 8 -2.52 17.95 2.20
CA GLU A 8 -1.28 18.56 2.67
C GLU A 8 -0.04 17.77 2.22
N ILE A 9 -0.05 16.45 2.43
CA ILE A 9 1.07 15.58 2.04
C ILE A 9 1.22 15.56 0.51
N ALA A 10 0.13 15.54 -0.26
CA ALA A 10 0.20 15.66 -1.70
C ALA A 10 0.85 16.98 -2.14
N ALA A 11 0.58 18.09 -1.45
CA ALA A 11 1.23 19.38 -1.73
C ALA A 11 2.74 19.34 -1.43
N ARG A 12 3.16 18.68 -0.34
CA ARG A 12 4.58 18.48 0.00
C ARG A 12 5.29 17.59 -1.03
N LEU A 13 4.69 16.45 -1.38
CA LEU A 13 5.23 15.48 -2.34
C LEU A 13 5.45 16.09 -3.74
N ARG A 14 4.57 16.99 -4.21
CA ARG A 14 4.77 17.68 -5.50
C ARG A 14 6.03 18.56 -5.55
N LYS A 15 6.53 18.99 -4.38
CA LYS A 15 7.74 19.81 -4.24
C LYS A 15 8.96 18.99 -3.84
N ALA A 16 8.78 17.70 -3.54
CA ALA A 16 9.85 16.82 -3.10
C ALA A 16 10.70 16.39 -4.30
N HIS A 17 12.00 16.67 -4.23
CA HIS A 17 12.96 16.27 -5.24
C HIS A 17 14.04 15.38 -4.62
N GLY A 18 14.07 14.12 -5.05
CA GLY A 18 15.00 13.12 -4.51
C GLY A 18 14.42 12.30 -3.36
N ILE A 19 15.15 11.24 -3.03
CA ILE A 19 14.65 10.17 -2.16
C ILE A 19 14.45 10.60 -0.71
N MET A 20 15.36 11.43 -0.17
CA MET A 20 15.27 11.92 1.21
C MET A 20 14.13 12.93 1.38
N ALA A 21 14.00 13.87 0.44
CA ALA A 21 12.90 14.84 0.43
C ALA A 21 11.53 14.16 0.29
N PHE A 22 11.46 13.05 -0.45
CA PHE A 22 10.24 12.23 -0.55
C PHE A 22 9.87 11.61 0.81
N VAL A 23 10.83 11.01 1.51
CA VAL A 23 10.60 10.40 2.83
C VAL A 23 10.20 11.45 3.87
N GLU A 24 10.92 12.57 3.91
CA GLU A 24 10.57 13.71 4.78
C GLU A 24 9.16 14.24 4.49
N ALA A 25 8.79 14.39 3.21
CA ALA A 25 7.48 14.87 2.79
C ALA A 25 6.32 13.96 3.25
N LEU A 26 6.57 12.67 3.49
CA LEU A 26 5.61 11.73 4.07
C LEU A 26 5.43 11.89 5.58
N GLY A 27 6.24 12.75 6.21
CA GLY A 27 6.27 12.97 7.66
C GLY A 27 7.06 11.91 8.41
N ILE A 28 7.96 11.20 7.75
CA ILE A 28 8.85 10.22 8.38
C ILE A 28 10.08 10.97 8.91
N ASP A 29 10.42 10.71 10.17
CA ASP A 29 11.60 11.27 10.82
C ASP A 29 12.87 10.63 10.26
N LEU A 30 13.68 11.46 9.57
CA LEU A 30 14.91 11.02 8.93
C LEU A 30 16.04 10.72 9.91
N ASP A 31 15.96 11.25 11.13
CA ASP A 31 16.95 11.02 12.19
C ASP A 31 16.68 9.74 13.00
N SER A 32 15.56 9.05 12.69
CA SER A 32 15.18 7.77 13.29
C SER A 32 15.63 6.56 12.46
N ASP A 33 15.54 5.36 13.02
CA ASP A 33 15.79 4.08 12.31
C ASP A 33 14.65 3.71 11.34
N TRP A 34 14.34 4.60 10.39
CA TRP A 34 13.30 4.35 9.40
C TRP A 34 13.76 3.36 8.32
N CYS A 35 12.81 2.59 7.79
CA CYS A 35 13.07 1.70 6.66
C CYS A 35 12.02 1.82 5.55
N TRP A 36 12.29 1.23 4.40
CA TRP A 36 11.36 1.22 3.25
C TRP A 36 10.00 0.59 3.55
N THR A 37 9.94 -0.30 4.53
CA THR A 37 8.67 -0.86 4.99
C THR A 37 7.77 0.22 5.61
N ASP A 38 8.34 1.16 6.35
CA ASP A 38 7.59 2.25 7.00
C ASP A 38 7.13 3.29 5.98
N VAL A 39 8.00 3.60 5.01
CA VAL A 39 7.64 4.42 3.84
C VAL A 39 6.47 3.81 3.08
N SER A 40 6.54 2.51 2.79
CA SER A 40 5.49 1.77 2.08
C SER A 40 4.15 1.78 2.83
N LYS A 41 4.18 1.57 4.16
CA LYS A 41 2.97 1.67 5.02
C LYS A 41 2.38 3.07 4.97
N ARG A 42 3.21 4.11 5.13
CA ARG A 42 2.76 5.50 5.15
C ARG A 42 2.12 5.91 3.82
N VAL A 43 2.74 5.55 2.69
CA VAL A 43 2.16 5.78 1.36
C VAL A 43 0.82 5.06 1.23
N ALA A 44 0.72 3.82 1.68
CA ALA A 44 -0.52 3.06 1.60
C ALA A 44 -1.66 3.77 2.34
N ASP A 45 -1.44 4.29 3.55
CA ASP A 45 -2.48 4.98 4.34
C ASP A 45 -3.06 6.22 3.63
N LEU A 46 -2.30 6.82 2.72
CA LEU A 46 -2.72 7.98 1.94
C LEU A 46 -3.61 7.63 0.73
N ILE A 47 -3.78 6.34 0.40
CA ILE A 47 -4.56 5.86 -0.74
C ILE A 47 -6.01 5.61 -0.32
N ASP A 48 -6.97 6.21 -1.05
CA ASP A 48 -8.41 6.17 -0.71
C ASP A 48 -9.34 5.23 -1.49
N PRO A 49 -8.94 4.55 -2.58
CA PRO A 49 -9.56 3.26 -2.83
C PRO A 49 -8.85 2.23 -1.97
N THR A 50 -9.58 1.59 -1.05
CA THR A 50 -9.11 0.40 -0.34
C THR A 50 -9.60 -0.86 -1.05
N CYS A 51 -8.85 -1.95 -0.94
CA CYS A 51 -9.29 -3.28 -1.33
C CYS A 51 -9.02 -4.30 -0.22
N HIS A 52 -9.88 -5.30 -0.12
CA HIS A 52 -9.72 -6.48 0.70
C HIS A 52 -9.10 -7.61 -0.12
N VAL A 53 -8.34 -8.47 0.55
CA VAL A 53 -7.79 -9.69 -0.04
C VAL A 53 -8.88 -10.75 -0.14
N VAL A 54 -9.20 -11.17 -1.36
CA VAL A 54 -10.20 -12.22 -1.64
C VAL A 54 -9.56 -13.44 -2.30
N ASN A 55 -10.20 -14.60 -2.18
CA ASN A 55 -9.74 -15.81 -2.86
C ASN A 55 -9.90 -15.66 -4.37
N SER A 56 -8.82 -15.90 -5.14
CA SER A 56 -8.82 -15.85 -6.61
C SER A 56 -9.42 -17.12 -7.25
N GLY A 57 -10.20 -17.89 -6.48
CA GLY A 57 -10.74 -19.20 -6.87
C GLY A 57 -10.14 -20.37 -6.08
N GLU A 58 -10.74 -21.55 -6.27
CA GLU A 58 -10.36 -22.79 -5.60
C GLU A 58 -10.05 -23.91 -6.60
N ARG A 59 -9.01 -24.69 -6.33
CA ARG A 59 -8.68 -25.92 -7.07
C ARG A 59 -8.56 -27.06 -6.08
N ARG A 60 -9.42 -28.08 -6.24
CA ARG A 60 -9.49 -29.25 -5.33
C ARG A 60 -9.68 -28.86 -3.86
N GLY A 61 -10.54 -27.88 -3.60
CA GLY A 61 -10.83 -27.39 -2.24
C GLY A 61 -9.69 -26.62 -1.57
N ARG A 62 -8.70 -26.14 -2.36
CA ARG A 62 -7.62 -25.27 -1.87
C ARG A 62 -7.63 -23.94 -2.61
N PRO A 63 -7.39 -22.81 -1.92
CA PRO A 63 -7.12 -21.52 -2.55
C PRO A 63 -6.06 -21.61 -3.63
N ILE A 64 -6.36 -21.09 -4.82
CA ILE A 64 -5.37 -20.98 -5.91
C ILE A 64 -4.46 -19.77 -5.68
N GLY A 65 -4.97 -18.74 -5.01
CA GLY A 65 -4.25 -17.52 -4.72
C GLY A 65 -5.17 -16.44 -4.15
N ASN A 66 -4.57 -15.26 -3.96
CA ASN A 66 -5.24 -14.07 -3.47
C ASN A 66 -5.48 -13.09 -4.63
N ALA A 67 -6.52 -12.27 -4.53
CA ALA A 67 -6.85 -11.23 -5.51
C ALA A 67 -7.35 -9.96 -4.81
N CYS A 68 -7.24 -8.84 -5.54
CA CYS A 68 -7.80 -7.56 -5.14
C CYS A 68 -9.32 -7.56 -5.32
N SER A 69 -10.10 -7.21 -4.29
CA SER A 69 -11.56 -7.09 -4.41
C SER A 69 -12.06 -5.96 -5.31
N VAL A 70 -11.23 -4.96 -5.64
CA VAL A 70 -11.62 -3.83 -6.50
C VAL A 70 -11.43 -4.16 -7.99
N CYS A 71 -10.24 -4.60 -8.37
CA CYS A 71 -9.90 -4.83 -9.78
C CYS A 71 -9.79 -6.32 -10.16
N HIS A 72 -9.93 -7.23 -9.18
CA HIS A 72 -9.80 -8.68 -9.36
C HIS A 72 -8.45 -9.16 -9.89
N ALA A 73 -7.45 -8.28 -9.94
CA ALA A 73 -6.10 -8.65 -10.31
C ALA A 73 -5.50 -9.60 -9.24
N PRO A 74 -4.76 -10.64 -9.66
CA PRO A 74 -4.09 -11.54 -8.73
C PRO A 74 -3.05 -10.80 -7.87
N LEU A 75 -3.07 -11.08 -6.57
CA LEU A 75 -2.07 -10.66 -5.59
C LEU A 75 -1.11 -11.83 -5.38
N TYR A 76 -0.18 -12.02 -6.32
CA TYR A 76 0.71 -13.18 -6.31
C TYR A 76 1.65 -13.18 -5.09
N PRO A 77 1.91 -14.35 -4.46
CA PRO A 77 2.93 -14.48 -3.43
C PRO A 77 4.34 -14.12 -3.92
N SER A 78 4.62 -14.27 -5.21
CA SER A 78 5.90 -13.85 -5.82
C SER A 78 6.01 -12.33 -6.04
N THR A 79 4.94 -11.60 -5.78
CA THR A 79 4.91 -10.13 -5.84
C THR A 79 4.83 -9.56 -4.43
N ALA A 80 5.29 -8.32 -4.27
CA ALA A 80 4.83 -7.29 -3.34
C ALA A 80 4.30 -7.73 -1.94
N TRP A 81 3.24 -8.51 -1.89
CA TRP A 81 2.61 -9.02 -0.66
C TRP A 81 3.54 -9.87 0.22
N ALA A 82 4.35 -10.78 -0.36
CA ALA A 82 5.31 -11.57 0.42
C ALA A 82 6.45 -10.72 1.01
N HIS A 83 6.63 -9.50 0.48
CA HIS A 83 7.61 -8.52 0.96
C HIS A 83 6.95 -7.37 1.76
N GLY A 84 5.70 -7.53 2.20
CA GLY A 84 5.03 -6.57 3.07
C GLY A 84 4.47 -5.32 2.38
N MET A 85 4.32 -5.31 1.05
CA MET A 85 3.62 -4.21 0.36
C MET A 85 2.13 -4.23 0.70
N ARG A 86 1.56 -3.06 1.01
CA ARG A 86 0.17 -2.87 1.45
C ARG A 86 -0.74 -2.23 0.39
N TYR A 87 -0.46 -2.47 -0.90
CA TYR A 87 -1.26 -1.93 -2.00
C TYR A 87 -1.34 -2.91 -3.18
N CYS A 88 -2.37 -2.75 -4.02
CA CYS A 88 -2.56 -3.52 -5.25
C CYS A 88 -1.72 -2.91 -6.39
N PRO A 89 -0.80 -3.66 -7.02
CA PRO A 89 0.05 -3.12 -8.08
C PRO A 89 -0.71 -2.82 -9.38
N SER A 90 -1.89 -3.41 -9.60
CA SER A 90 -2.68 -3.17 -10.82
C SER A 90 -3.56 -1.95 -10.75
N CYS A 91 -4.21 -1.67 -9.60
CA CYS A 91 -5.17 -0.56 -9.48
C CYS A 91 -4.76 0.50 -8.46
N GLY A 92 -3.63 0.31 -7.77
CA GLY A 92 -3.12 1.23 -6.77
C GLY A 92 -3.92 1.26 -5.47
N SER A 93 -5.01 0.49 -5.31
CA SER A 93 -5.79 0.50 -4.07
C SER A 93 -5.00 -0.01 -2.87
N ARG A 94 -5.16 0.61 -1.70
CA ARG A 94 -4.55 0.12 -0.44
C ARG A 94 -5.19 -1.20 -0.05
N CYS A 95 -4.39 -2.23 0.16
CA CYS A 95 -4.91 -3.49 0.66
C CYS A 95 -5.05 -3.44 2.18
N VAL A 96 -6.24 -3.72 2.69
CA VAL A 96 -6.53 -3.88 4.12
C VAL A 96 -6.71 -5.37 4.43
N ASP A 97 -6.19 -5.79 5.58
CA ASP A 97 -6.35 -7.15 6.11
C ASP A 97 -7.41 -7.07 7.21
N ASP A 98 -8.56 -7.71 7.03
CA ASP A 98 -9.68 -7.61 7.99
C ASP A 98 -9.46 -8.42 9.27
N GLY A 99 -8.24 -8.92 9.52
CA GLY A 99 -7.84 -9.61 10.74
C GLY A 99 -8.73 -10.83 11.04
N LYS A 100 -8.29 -12.01 10.60
CA LYS A 100 -8.80 -13.27 11.19
C LYS A 100 -7.97 -13.67 12.40
#